data_AF-A0A973JAB7-F1
#
_entry.id   AF-A0A973JAB7-F1
#
_cell.length_a   1.000
_cell.length_b   1.000
_cell.length_c   1.000
_cell.angle_alpha   90.00
_cell.angle_beta   90.00
_cell.angle_gamma   90.00
#
_symmetry.space_group_name_H-M   'P 1'
#
loop_
_entity.id
_entity.type
_entity.pdbx_description
1 polymer ?
#
loop_
_entity_poly.entity_id
_entity_poly.type
_entity_poly.pdbx_seq_one_letter_code
_entity_poly.pdbx_strand_id
1 'polypeptide(L)'
;MTVAAPAKPVSPDQPTEQAPALFNRPPRVLLTLPPDTVEIPGPPQAPAQRVGVRLISIMIPLASSLLYLVIAVARSGLNGGGLLSTLPVVGIALLTGGAAYYTFRQQQRDHARAVEAYKESYQQALERTRRRLQQLERQQRSYYEENNPDLNALLQIARGERNRDGVSVAAARLWERRPRDADFLCLRVGRGDRPTSLTIKPPSVNAYSKDVEDSLLLADQFRFVRDVPIDVNLRAVGSLGIAGPSGRSLNILQA
;
A
#
# COMPACT_ATOMS: atom_id res chain seq x y z
N MET A 1 1.24 44.11 85.33
CA MET A 1 1.43 44.77 84.02
C MET A 1 2.89 44.62 83.65
N THR A 2 3.20 43.71 82.73
CA THR A 2 4.56 43.43 82.29
C THR A 2 4.59 43.57 80.78
N VAL A 3 5.33 44.57 80.32
CA VAL A 3 5.45 44.98 78.91
C VAL A 3 6.30 43.94 78.16
N ALA A 4 5.77 43.41 77.06
CA ALA A 4 6.46 42.48 76.18
C ALA A 4 7.55 43.21 75.36
N ALA A 5 8.75 42.62 75.32
CA ALA A 5 9.90 43.15 74.61
C ALA A 5 9.72 43.11 73.07
N PRO A 6 10.32 44.05 72.32
CA PRO A 6 10.18 44.11 70.87
C PRO A 6 10.95 42.97 70.17
N ALA A 7 10.36 42.44 69.10
CA ALA A 7 10.93 41.39 68.27
C ALA A 7 12.22 41.86 67.58
N LYS A 8 13.24 40.99 67.55
CA LYS A 8 14.50 41.20 66.83
C LYS A 8 14.25 41.37 65.31
N PRO A 9 14.98 42.27 64.63
CA PRO A 9 14.90 42.39 63.18
C PRO A 9 15.57 41.18 62.50
N VAL A 10 14.92 40.65 61.48
CA VAL A 10 15.42 39.57 60.62
C VAL A 10 16.52 40.14 59.71
N SER A 11 17.68 39.49 59.71
CA SER A 11 18.87 39.87 58.94
C SER A 11 18.63 39.72 57.42
N PRO A 12 19.14 40.64 56.56
CA PRO A 12 18.84 40.67 55.13
C PRO A 12 19.62 39.67 54.23
N ASP A 13 20.37 38.72 54.81
CA ASP A 13 21.23 37.80 54.04
C ASP A 13 20.62 36.39 53.86
N GLN A 14 19.58 36.30 53.02
CA GLN A 14 19.22 35.04 52.37
C GLN A 14 19.20 35.29 50.85
N PRO A 15 20.14 34.76 50.06
CA PRO A 15 20.06 34.82 48.62
C PRO A 15 19.01 33.83 48.15
N THR A 16 17.74 34.23 48.21
CA THR A 16 16.59 33.46 47.71
C THR A 16 16.27 33.92 46.30
N GLU A 17 17.16 33.68 45.34
CA GLU A 17 16.81 33.81 43.93
C GLU A 17 17.67 32.84 43.12
N GLN A 18 17.24 31.57 43.09
CA GLN A 18 17.68 30.67 42.04
C GLN A 18 17.18 31.28 40.73
N ALA A 19 18.08 31.93 39.98
CA ALA A 19 17.78 32.45 38.65
C ALA A 19 17.02 31.38 37.85
N PRO A 20 15.94 31.73 37.12
CA PRO A 20 15.17 30.75 36.39
C PRO A 20 16.12 29.98 35.48
N ALA A 21 16.18 28.65 35.64
CA ALA A 21 17.03 27.80 34.84
C ALA A 21 16.70 28.09 33.37
N LEU A 22 17.64 28.72 32.65
CA LEU A 22 17.43 29.16 31.29
C LEU A 22 17.25 27.91 30.40
N PHE A 23 16.02 27.63 29.98
CA PHE A 23 15.76 26.50 29.10
C PHE A 23 16.16 26.84 27.67
N ASN A 24 17.27 26.27 27.20
CA ASN A 24 17.68 26.35 25.81
C ASN A 24 16.88 25.34 24.98
N ARG A 25 16.10 25.83 24.01
CA ARG A 25 15.33 24.98 23.09
C ARG A 25 16.24 24.40 22.02
N PRO A 26 16.50 23.09 22.00
CA PRO A 26 17.34 22.48 20.99
C PRO A 26 16.68 22.53 19.59
N PRO A 27 17.46 22.28 18.53
CA PRO A 27 16.89 22.08 17.20
C PRO A 27 15.89 20.92 17.18
N ARG A 28 14.75 21.14 16.54
CA ARG A 28 13.67 20.15 16.43
C ARG A 28 14.02 19.11 15.36
N VAL A 29 13.84 17.83 15.70
CA VAL A 29 13.87 16.72 14.73
C VAL A 29 12.43 16.48 14.27
N LEU A 30 12.13 16.79 13.02
CA LEU A 30 10.80 16.66 12.45
C LEU A 30 10.74 15.43 11.53
N LEU A 31 9.85 14.49 11.83
CA LEU A 31 9.49 13.46 10.85
C LEU A 31 8.67 14.11 9.73
N THR A 32 8.89 13.70 8.49
CA THR A 32 8.13 14.16 7.31
C THR A 32 7.25 13.04 6.77
N LEU A 33 6.09 13.39 6.21
CA LEU A 33 5.27 12.44 5.47
C LEU A 33 6.02 11.98 4.21
N PRO A 34 5.93 10.68 3.84
CA PRO A 34 6.56 10.17 2.62
C PRO A 34 5.83 10.70 1.37
N PRO A 35 6.49 11.46 0.49
CA PRO A 35 5.89 11.91 -0.77
C PRO A 35 6.02 10.80 -1.83
N ASP A 36 5.23 9.73 -1.68
CA ASP A 36 5.30 8.56 -2.55
C ASP A 36 4.10 8.48 -3.50
N THR A 37 4.38 8.25 -4.78
CA THR A 37 3.39 7.80 -5.76
C THR A 37 3.55 6.30 -5.91
N VAL A 38 2.46 5.56 -5.67
CA VAL A 38 2.45 4.10 -5.80
C VAL A 38 1.51 3.72 -6.93
N GLU A 39 2.09 3.13 -7.97
CA GLU A 39 1.35 2.60 -9.11
C GLU A 39 1.02 1.14 -8.84
N ILE A 40 -0.28 0.81 -8.82
CA ILE A 40 -0.71 -0.57 -8.66
C ILE A 40 -0.63 -1.23 -10.04
N PRO A 41 0.11 -2.34 -10.17
CA PRO A 41 0.23 -3.02 -11.46
C PRO A 41 -1.15 -3.46 -11.92
N GLY A 42 -1.48 -3.15 -13.18
CA GLY A 42 -2.69 -3.66 -13.79
C GLY A 42 -2.60 -5.15 -14.05
N PRO A 43 -3.74 -5.87 -14.09
CA PRO A 43 -3.71 -7.22 -14.58
C PRO A 43 -3.20 -7.19 -16.01
N PRO A 44 -2.22 -8.03 -16.34
CA PRO A 44 -1.67 -7.97 -17.68
C PRO A 44 -2.73 -8.48 -18.70
N GLN A 45 -2.41 -8.48 -20.00
CA GLN A 45 -3.31 -9.05 -21.01
C GLN A 45 -3.14 -10.57 -21.06
N ALA A 46 -4.25 -11.31 -20.99
CA ALA A 46 -4.21 -12.76 -21.12
C ALA A 46 -3.56 -13.16 -22.45
N PRO A 47 -2.72 -14.20 -22.49
CA PRO A 47 -2.07 -14.63 -23.73
C PRO A 47 -3.14 -14.93 -24.77
N ALA A 48 -3.14 -14.19 -25.88
CA ALA A 48 -4.15 -14.32 -26.92
C ALA A 48 -4.19 -15.76 -27.44
N GLN A 49 -5.30 -16.45 -27.19
CA GLN A 49 -5.48 -17.81 -27.67
C GLN A 49 -5.77 -17.75 -29.17
N ARG A 50 -4.75 -17.99 -30.00
CA ARG A 50 -4.89 -18.03 -31.47
C ARG A 50 -5.56 -19.34 -31.92
N VAL A 51 -6.77 -19.61 -31.43
CA VAL A 51 -7.52 -20.86 -31.71
C VAL A 51 -8.01 -20.90 -33.15
N GLY A 52 -8.56 -19.78 -33.66
CA GLY A 52 -9.22 -19.73 -34.98
C GLY A 52 -8.29 -20.01 -36.17
N VAL A 53 -7.10 -19.41 -36.19
CA VAL A 53 -6.12 -19.59 -37.28
C VAL A 53 -5.54 -21.01 -37.28
N ARG A 54 -5.51 -21.68 -36.11
CA ARG A 54 -4.85 -22.99 -35.94
C ARG A 54 -5.75 -24.17 -36.25
N LEU A 55 -7.05 -24.10 -35.94
CA LEU A 55 -7.99 -25.14 -36.35
C LEU A 55 -8.00 -25.28 -37.89
N ILE A 56 -7.95 -24.15 -38.60
CA ILE A 56 -7.82 -24.10 -40.07
C ILE A 56 -6.54 -24.81 -40.55
N SER A 57 -5.40 -24.58 -39.89
CA SER A 57 -4.13 -25.23 -40.27
C SER A 57 -4.10 -26.75 -40.05
N ILE A 58 -4.93 -27.29 -39.15
CA ILE A 58 -5.06 -28.73 -38.91
C ILE A 58 -6.09 -29.34 -39.86
N MET A 59 -7.21 -28.64 -40.10
CA MET A 59 -8.32 -29.14 -40.92
C MET A 59 -8.01 -29.13 -42.42
N ILE A 60 -7.24 -28.15 -42.93
CA ILE A 60 -6.90 -28.08 -44.37
C ILE A 60 -6.10 -29.30 -44.84
N PRO A 61 -4.97 -29.71 -44.22
CA PRO A 61 -4.22 -30.88 -44.67
C PRO A 61 -4.99 -32.20 -44.54
N LEU A 62 -5.82 -32.32 -43.49
CA LEU A 62 -6.68 -33.49 -43.29
C LEU A 62 -7.77 -33.59 -44.35
N ALA A 63 -8.46 -32.47 -44.67
CA ALA A 63 -9.46 -32.41 -45.72
C ALA A 63 -8.85 -32.68 -47.10
N SER A 64 -7.67 -32.12 -47.40
CA SER A 64 -6.95 -32.37 -48.66
C SER A 64 -6.51 -33.81 -48.80
N SER A 65 -6.04 -34.45 -47.72
CA SER A 65 -5.65 -35.87 -47.73
C SER A 65 -6.86 -36.79 -47.93
N LEU A 66 -8.00 -36.47 -47.31
CA LEU A 66 -9.25 -37.21 -47.50
C LEU A 66 -9.79 -37.06 -48.92
N LEU A 67 -9.76 -35.84 -49.47
CA LEU A 67 -10.15 -35.57 -50.85
C LEU A 67 -9.26 -36.34 -51.84
N TYR A 68 -7.95 -36.36 -51.61
CA TYR A 68 -7.02 -37.12 -52.43
C TYR A 68 -7.30 -38.62 -52.37
N LEU A 69 -7.60 -39.16 -51.18
CA LEU A 69 -7.97 -40.57 -51.01
C LEU A 69 -9.22 -40.94 -51.81
N VAL A 70 -10.26 -40.10 -51.77
CA VAL A 70 -11.50 -40.30 -52.55
C VAL A 70 -11.21 -40.31 -54.05
N ILE A 71 -10.40 -39.36 -54.54
CA ILE A 71 -10.01 -39.28 -55.96
C ILE A 71 -9.18 -40.51 -56.38
N ALA A 72 -8.27 -40.97 -55.52
CA ALA A 72 -7.43 -42.12 -55.79
C ALA A 72 -8.23 -43.43 -55.87
N VAL A 73 -9.16 -43.65 -54.93
CA VAL A 73 -10.06 -44.82 -54.95
C VAL A 73 -10.96 -44.82 -56.20
N ALA A 74 -11.53 -43.66 -56.54
CA ALA A 74 -12.34 -43.51 -57.75
C ALA A 74 -11.53 -43.83 -59.02
N ARG A 75 -10.27 -43.41 -59.10
CA ARG A 75 -9.38 -43.70 -60.24
C ARG A 75 -8.91 -45.16 -60.30
N SER A 76 -8.62 -45.77 -59.15
CA SER A 76 -8.23 -47.20 -59.09
C SER A 76 -9.36 -48.12 -59.56
N GLY A 77 -10.62 -47.75 -59.35
CA GLY A 77 -11.79 -48.50 -59.86
C GLY A 77 -11.94 -48.50 -61.40
N LEU A 78 -11.34 -47.53 -62.12
CA LEU A 78 -11.43 -47.44 -63.57
C LEU A 78 -10.23 -48.05 -64.34
N ASN A 79 -9.02 -48.09 -63.75
CA ASN A 79 -7.79 -48.37 -64.52
C ASN A 79 -6.88 -49.47 -63.94
N GLY A 80 -7.33 -50.27 -62.98
CA GLY A 80 -6.51 -51.38 -62.43
C GLY A 80 -5.23 -50.95 -61.70
N GLY A 81 -5.09 -49.65 -61.40
CA GLY A 81 -3.97 -49.11 -60.62
C GLY A 81 -4.05 -49.60 -59.18
N GLY A 82 -3.13 -50.48 -58.80
CA GLY A 82 -3.17 -51.21 -57.54
C GLY A 82 -3.27 -50.32 -56.29
N LEU A 83 -4.05 -50.80 -55.33
CA LEU A 83 -4.18 -50.32 -53.93
C LEU A 83 -2.84 -50.02 -53.24
N LEU A 84 -1.74 -50.58 -53.75
CA LEU A 84 -0.37 -50.34 -53.29
C LEU A 84 0.09 -48.88 -53.48
N SER A 85 -0.40 -48.17 -54.50
CA SER A 85 -0.01 -46.78 -54.79
C SER A 85 -0.59 -45.74 -53.80
N THR A 86 -1.65 -46.12 -53.08
CA THR A 86 -2.31 -45.28 -52.06
C THR A 86 -1.73 -45.43 -50.65
N LEU A 87 -0.99 -46.50 -50.36
CA LEU A 87 -0.38 -46.77 -49.04
C LEU A 87 0.56 -45.66 -48.54
N PRO A 88 1.46 -45.08 -49.36
CA PRO A 88 2.35 -44.02 -48.90
C PRO A 88 1.61 -42.74 -48.48
N VAL A 89 0.53 -42.39 -49.19
CA VAL A 89 -0.26 -41.18 -48.91
C VAL A 89 -1.05 -41.31 -47.62
N VAL A 90 -1.64 -42.49 -47.36
CA VAL A 90 -2.32 -42.78 -46.09
C VAL A 90 -1.32 -42.75 -44.93
N GLY A 91 -0.11 -43.30 -45.11
CA GLY A 91 0.95 -43.25 -44.10
C GLY A 91 1.37 -41.81 -43.75
N ILE A 92 1.58 -40.95 -44.75
CA ILE A 92 1.91 -39.54 -44.55
C ILE A 92 0.76 -38.79 -43.86
N ALA A 93 -0.50 -39.04 -44.24
CA ALA A 93 -1.66 -38.42 -43.63
C ALA A 93 -1.82 -38.78 -42.14
N LEU A 94 -1.61 -40.06 -41.79
CA LEU A 94 -1.66 -40.52 -40.39
C LEU A 94 -0.51 -39.94 -39.55
N LEU A 95 0.71 -39.88 -40.10
CA LEU A 95 1.85 -39.26 -39.42
C LEU A 95 1.63 -37.75 -39.22
N THR A 96 1.11 -37.05 -40.23
CA THR A 96 0.81 -35.62 -40.17
C THR A 96 -0.32 -35.33 -39.17
N GLY A 97 -1.39 -36.14 -39.18
CA GLY A 97 -2.49 -36.03 -38.23
C GLY A 97 -2.06 -36.31 -36.79
N GLY A 98 -1.23 -37.34 -36.57
CA GLY A 98 -0.65 -37.66 -35.27
C GLY A 98 0.25 -36.55 -34.74
N ALA A 99 1.12 -35.99 -35.60
CA ALA A 99 1.97 -34.85 -35.25
C ALA A 99 1.16 -33.59 -34.95
N ALA A 100 0.11 -33.30 -35.73
CA ALA A 100 -0.80 -32.18 -35.49
C ALA A 100 -1.54 -32.32 -34.16
N TYR A 101 -2.02 -33.52 -33.83
CA TYR A 101 -2.68 -33.77 -32.54
C TYR A 101 -1.70 -33.65 -31.35
N TYR A 102 -0.49 -34.19 -31.49
CA TYR A 102 0.55 -34.09 -30.47
C TYR A 102 0.94 -32.64 -30.21
N THR A 103 1.20 -31.86 -31.27
CA THR A 103 1.54 -30.43 -31.16
C THR A 103 0.39 -29.61 -30.59
N PHE A 104 -0.87 -29.94 -30.91
CA PHE A 104 -2.04 -29.30 -30.30
C PHE A 104 -2.12 -29.56 -28.79
N ARG A 105 -1.93 -30.81 -28.36
CA ARG A 105 -1.88 -31.18 -26.92
C ARG A 105 -0.73 -30.50 -26.20
N GLN A 106 0.45 -30.44 -26.81
CA GLN A 106 1.60 -29.75 -26.24
C GLN A 106 1.33 -28.25 -26.08
N GLN A 107 0.77 -27.61 -27.11
CA GLN A 107 0.43 -26.18 -27.07
C GLN A 107 -0.65 -25.86 -26.03
N GLN A 108 -1.65 -26.73 -25.83
CA GLN A 108 -2.62 -26.55 -24.74
C GLN A 108 -1.95 -26.58 -23.37
N ARG A 109 -1.01 -27.52 -23.17
CA ARG A 109 -0.24 -27.60 -21.91
C ARG A 109 0.66 -26.39 -21.72
N ASP A 110 1.34 -25.95 -22.76
CA ASP A 110 2.23 -24.78 -22.70
C ASP A 110 1.42 -23.49 -22.47
N HIS A 111 0.24 -23.37 -23.07
CA HIS A 111 -0.66 -22.25 -22.82
C HIS A 111 -1.20 -22.28 -21.38
N ALA A 112 -1.63 -23.43 -20.88
CA ALA A 112 -2.08 -23.57 -19.49
C ALA A 112 -0.95 -23.18 -18.50
N ARG A 113 0.27 -23.69 -18.73
CA ARG A 113 1.46 -23.32 -17.94
C ARG A 113 1.78 -21.84 -18.02
N ALA A 114 1.69 -21.25 -19.20
CA ALA A 114 1.93 -19.82 -19.39
C ALA A 114 0.90 -18.98 -18.63
N VAL A 115 -0.38 -19.36 -18.65
CA VAL A 115 -1.44 -18.70 -17.88
C VAL A 115 -1.23 -18.84 -16.37
N GLU A 116 -0.77 -20.01 -15.92
CA GLU A 116 -0.52 -20.26 -14.49
C GLU A 116 0.69 -19.48 -13.97
N ALA A 117 1.85 -19.59 -14.62
CA ALA A 117 3.06 -18.83 -14.26
C ALA A 117 2.81 -17.31 -14.30
N TYR A 118 1.98 -16.88 -15.24
CA TYR A 118 1.53 -15.51 -15.35
C TYR A 118 0.72 -15.06 -14.13
N LYS A 119 -0.28 -15.86 -13.69
CA LYS A 119 -1.10 -15.54 -12.50
C LYS A 119 -0.25 -15.46 -11.25
N GLU A 120 0.69 -16.39 -11.10
CA GLU A 120 1.66 -16.38 -9.99
C GLU A 120 2.50 -15.09 -10.01
N SER A 121 3.02 -14.69 -11.17
CA SER A 121 3.83 -13.46 -11.27
C SER A 121 3.04 -12.20 -10.91
N TYR A 122 1.76 -12.15 -11.32
CA TYR A 122 0.87 -11.04 -11.00
C TYR A 122 0.55 -10.97 -9.51
N GLN A 123 0.21 -12.10 -8.89
CA GLN A 123 -0.01 -12.19 -7.45
C GLN A 123 1.23 -11.75 -6.66
N GLN A 124 2.42 -12.20 -7.07
CA GLN A 124 3.67 -11.77 -6.44
C GLN A 124 3.90 -10.26 -6.58
N ALA A 125 3.59 -9.66 -7.74
CA ALA A 125 3.68 -8.22 -7.94
C ALA A 125 2.70 -7.47 -7.02
N LEU A 126 1.45 -7.95 -6.93
CA LEU A 126 0.42 -7.37 -6.07
C LEU A 126 0.81 -7.44 -4.58
N GLU A 127 1.37 -8.56 -4.13
CA GLU A 127 1.88 -8.72 -2.77
C GLU A 127 3.04 -7.79 -2.46
N ARG A 128 3.98 -7.61 -3.41
CA ARG A 128 5.08 -6.65 -3.26
C ARG A 128 4.54 -5.23 -3.09
N THR A 129 3.55 -4.84 -3.91
CA THR A 129 2.88 -3.54 -3.80
C THR A 129 2.15 -3.40 -2.46
N ARG A 130 1.42 -4.42 -2.02
CA ARG A 130 0.76 -4.43 -0.70
C ARG A 130 1.77 -4.25 0.44
N ARG A 131 2.89 -4.99 0.44
CA ARG A 131 3.94 -4.85 1.46
C ARG A 131 4.53 -3.43 1.48
N ARG A 132 4.75 -2.84 0.30
CA ARG A 132 5.23 -1.46 0.17
C ARG A 132 4.21 -0.47 0.76
N LEU A 133 2.93 -0.60 0.41
CA LEU A 133 1.87 0.26 0.95
C LEU A 133 1.75 0.15 2.48
N GLN A 134 1.84 -1.06 3.04
CA GLN A 134 1.86 -1.27 4.49
C GLN A 134 3.07 -0.63 5.19
N GLN A 135 4.23 -0.62 4.54
CA GLN A 135 5.41 0.07 5.08
C GLN A 135 5.20 1.58 5.10
N LEU A 136 4.67 2.15 4.01
CA LEU A 136 4.38 3.58 3.90
C LEU A 136 3.27 4.01 4.87
N GLU A 137 2.23 3.20 5.04
CA GLU A 137 1.18 3.43 6.04
C GLU A 137 1.76 3.46 7.46
N ARG A 138 2.67 2.52 7.80
CA ARG A 138 3.37 2.53 9.10
C ARG A 138 4.20 3.79 9.30
N GLN A 139 4.92 4.24 8.28
CA GLN A 139 5.68 5.49 8.34
C GLN A 139 4.78 6.71 8.57
N GLN A 140 3.63 6.77 7.88
CA GLN A 140 2.64 7.83 8.08
C GLN A 140 2.05 7.79 9.49
N ARG A 141 1.70 6.60 10.01
CA ARG A 141 1.22 6.46 11.38
C ARG A 141 2.27 6.93 12.38
N SER A 142 3.53 6.52 12.23
CA SER A 142 4.63 6.99 13.08
C SER A 142 4.80 8.50 13.02
N TYR A 143 4.69 9.12 11.83
CA TYR A 143 4.69 10.57 11.68
C TYR A 143 3.56 11.23 12.50
N TYR A 144 2.33 10.71 12.41
CA TYR A 144 1.20 11.31 13.12
C TYR A 144 1.30 11.16 14.64
N GLU A 145 1.73 10.00 15.12
CA GLU A 145 1.91 9.74 16.56
C GLU A 145 3.05 10.56 17.16
N GLU A 146 4.19 10.66 16.46
CA GLU A 146 5.34 11.41 16.97
C GLU A 146 5.07 12.91 17.00
N ASN A 147 4.46 13.45 15.95
CA ASN A 147 4.18 14.88 15.85
C ASN A 147 2.98 15.29 16.72
N ASN A 148 1.99 14.41 16.92
CA ASN A 148 0.82 14.67 17.76
C ASN A 148 0.70 13.59 18.85
N PRO A 149 1.62 13.59 19.84
CA PRO A 149 1.66 12.59 20.91
C PRO A 149 0.36 12.60 21.73
N ASP A 150 0.13 11.50 22.45
CA ASP A 150 -0.98 11.42 23.40
C ASP A 150 -0.66 12.18 24.69
N LEU A 151 -1.67 12.32 25.57
CA LEU A 151 -1.51 13.04 26.83
C LEU A 151 -0.40 12.43 27.71
N ASN A 152 -0.27 11.09 27.72
CA ASN A 152 0.76 10.42 28.50
C ASN A 152 2.17 10.77 28.01
N ALA A 153 2.40 10.74 26.69
CA ALA A 153 3.66 11.15 26.11
C ALA A 153 3.93 12.65 26.31
N LEU A 154 2.91 13.51 26.22
CA LEU A 154 3.05 14.94 26.56
C LEU A 154 3.47 15.16 28.01
N LEU A 155 2.88 14.43 28.96
CA LEU A 155 3.27 14.51 30.37
C LEU A 155 4.70 14.02 30.60
N GLN A 156 5.16 13.01 29.85
CA GLN A 156 6.57 12.58 29.90
C GLN A 156 7.50 13.66 29.36
N ILE A 157 7.17 14.27 28.21
CA ILE A 157 7.92 15.40 27.65
C ILE A 157 7.97 16.56 28.65
N ALA A 158 6.85 16.88 29.30
CA ALA A 158 6.77 17.97 30.28
C ALA A 158 7.59 17.69 31.56
N ARG A 159 7.62 16.44 32.02
CA ARG A 159 8.41 16.04 33.20
C ARG A 159 9.92 16.09 32.97
N GLY A 160 10.34 15.94 31.72
CA GLY A 160 11.76 15.89 31.38
C GLY A 160 12.41 14.55 31.70
N GLU A 161 13.72 14.51 31.55
CA GLU A 161 14.57 13.33 31.72
C GLU A 161 15.57 13.56 32.85
N ARG A 162 16.16 12.47 33.38
CA ARG A 162 17.29 12.58 34.31
C ARG A 162 18.59 12.38 33.55
N ASN A 163 19.54 13.28 33.73
CA ASN A 163 20.89 13.09 33.19
C ASN A 163 21.66 12.00 33.96
N ARG A 164 22.89 11.70 33.52
CA ARG A 164 23.77 10.70 34.15
C ARG A 164 24.06 10.99 35.63
N ASP A 165 24.02 12.27 36.00
CA ASP A 165 24.26 12.74 37.37
C ASP A 165 22.98 12.78 38.23
N GLY A 166 21.86 12.27 37.71
CA GLY A 166 20.57 12.20 38.40
C GLY A 166 19.79 13.52 38.47
N VAL A 167 20.29 14.59 37.83
CA VAL A 167 19.66 15.91 37.76
C VAL A 167 18.54 15.90 36.74
N SER A 168 17.40 16.51 37.09
CA SER A 168 16.26 16.64 36.18
C SER A 168 16.55 17.71 35.13
N VAL A 169 16.44 17.34 33.86
CA VAL A 169 16.65 18.21 32.70
C VAL A 169 15.37 18.21 31.89
N ALA A 170 14.94 19.38 31.44
CA ALA A 170 13.78 19.48 30.57
C ALA A 170 13.97 18.66 29.28
N ALA A 171 12.93 17.98 28.82
CA ALA A 171 13.01 17.16 27.62
C ALA A 171 13.35 18.03 26.40
N ALA A 172 14.12 17.49 25.46
CA ALA A 172 14.49 18.19 24.24
C ALA A 172 13.27 18.65 23.41
N ARG A 173 12.16 17.91 23.53
CA ARG A 173 10.90 18.17 22.81
C ARG A 173 10.01 19.23 23.48
N LEU A 174 10.36 19.69 24.69
CA LEU A 174 9.58 20.72 25.37
C LEU A 174 9.63 22.03 24.57
N TRP A 175 8.46 22.57 24.25
CA TRP A 175 8.31 23.81 23.45
C TRP A 175 9.05 23.79 22.10
N GLU A 176 9.11 22.62 21.45
CA GLU A 176 9.81 22.44 20.16
C GLU A 176 9.15 23.17 18.98
N ARG A 177 7.81 23.32 19.00
CA ARG A 177 7.04 23.92 17.90
C ARG A 177 7.22 25.45 17.83
N ARG A 178 7.64 25.96 16.67
CA ARG A 178 7.90 27.39 16.45
C ARG A 178 6.79 28.05 15.62
N PRO A 179 6.57 29.38 15.73
CA PRO A 179 5.55 30.08 14.95
C PRO A 179 5.63 29.88 13.42
N ARG A 180 6.82 29.57 12.88
CA ARG A 180 7.05 29.32 11.46
C ARG A 180 6.77 27.88 11.02
N ASP A 181 6.61 26.95 11.97
CA ASP A 181 6.35 25.55 11.65
C ASP A 181 4.91 25.39 11.13
N ALA A 182 4.70 24.42 10.24
CA ALA A 182 3.39 24.15 9.64
C ALA A 182 2.36 23.62 10.67
N ASP A 183 2.83 22.96 11.72
CA ASP A 183 2.04 22.37 12.80
C ASP A 183 1.95 23.26 14.07
N PHE A 184 2.39 24.51 13.96
CA PHE A 184 2.23 25.48 15.03
C PHE A 184 0.74 25.77 15.29
N LEU A 185 0.31 25.63 16.54
CA LEU A 185 -1.10 25.69 16.95
C LEU A 185 -1.99 24.61 16.31
N CYS A 186 -1.43 23.49 15.86
CA CYS A 186 -2.20 22.27 15.59
C CYS A 186 -2.51 21.54 16.90
N LEU A 187 -3.78 21.51 17.29
CA LEU A 187 -4.24 20.87 18.51
C LEU A 187 -4.81 19.48 18.19
N ARG A 188 -4.29 18.43 18.85
CA ARG A 188 -4.87 17.09 18.77
C ARG A 188 -6.24 17.08 19.48
N VAL A 189 -7.27 16.63 18.79
CA VAL A 189 -8.65 16.57 19.33
C VAL A 189 -9.14 15.14 19.57
N GLY A 190 -8.49 14.15 18.96
CA GLY A 190 -8.89 12.76 19.09
C GLY A 190 -8.13 11.82 18.16
N ARG A 191 -8.71 10.65 17.91
CA ARG A 191 -8.24 9.67 16.93
C ARG A 191 -9.33 9.39 15.92
N GLY A 192 -8.92 9.10 14.69
CA GLY A 192 -9.82 8.67 13.63
C GLY A 192 -9.06 8.47 12.34
N ASP A 193 -9.81 8.48 11.23
CA ASP A 193 -9.27 8.13 9.93
C ASP A 193 -8.84 9.38 9.16
N ARG A 194 -7.62 9.35 8.64
CA ARG A 194 -7.08 10.43 7.81
C ARG A 194 -6.84 9.95 6.38
N PRO A 195 -7.12 10.77 5.36
CA PRO A 195 -6.68 10.47 4.00
C PRO A 195 -5.18 10.21 3.97
N THR A 196 -4.76 9.19 3.22
CA THR A 196 -3.34 8.90 2.99
C THR A 196 -2.68 10.08 2.26
N SER A 197 -1.41 10.35 2.58
CA SER A 197 -0.59 11.32 1.86
C SER A 197 -0.07 10.79 0.51
N LEU A 198 -0.24 9.48 0.27
CA LEU A 198 0.23 8.80 -0.93
C LEU A 198 -0.68 9.08 -2.13
N THR A 199 -0.07 9.24 -3.31
CA THR A 199 -0.83 9.22 -4.56
C THR A 199 -0.90 7.80 -5.08
N ILE A 200 -2.01 7.11 -4.80
CA ILE A 200 -2.25 5.74 -5.26
C ILE A 200 -2.91 5.80 -6.63
N LYS A 201 -2.19 5.37 -7.68
CA LYS A 201 -2.74 5.30 -9.03
C LYS A 201 -3.31 3.90 -9.29
N PRO A 202 -4.64 3.77 -9.48
CA PRO A 202 -5.22 2.51 -9.89
C PRO A 202 -4.79 2.17 -11.33
N PRO A 203 -4.80 0.89 -11.71
CA PRO A 203 -4.45 0.51 -13.06
C PRO A 203 -5.46 1.01 -14.09
N SER A 204 -4.97 1.48 -15.24
CA SER A 204 -5.84 1.75 -16.40
C SER A 204 -6.21 0.43 -17.07
N VAL A 205 -7.49 0.05 -17.04
CA VAL A 205 -7.92 -1.23 -17.60
C VAL A 205 -9.03 -1.06 -18.61
N ASN A 206 -8.89 -1.75 -19.74
CA ASN A 206 -9.87 -1.74 -20.84
C ASN A 206 -10.97 -2.80 -20.67
N ALA A 207 -10.81 -3.75 -19.73
CA ALA A 207 -11.77 -4.80 -19.46
C ALA A 207 -11.76 -5.18 -17.96
N TYR A 208 -12.95 -5.36 -17.38
CA TYR A 208 -13.11 -5.83 -16.01
C TYR A 208 -12.77 -7.32 -15.90
N SER A 209 -11.83 -7.67 -15.01
CA SER A 209 -11.54 -9.05 -14.60
C SER A 209 -11.44 -9.10 -13.08
N LYS A 210 -11.52 -10.31 -12.50
CA LYS A 210 -11.32 -10.50 -11.05
C LYS A 210 -9.99 -9.92 -10.55
N ASP A 211 -8.94 -10.03 -11.37
CA ASP A 211 -7.63 -9.50 -11.05
C ASP A 211 -7.61 -7.96 -10.97
N VAL A 212 -8.47 -7.27 -11.77
CA VAL A 212 -8.70 -5.82 -11.64
C VAL A 212 -9.37 -5.51 -10.32
N GLU A 213 -10.39 -6.27 -9.94
CA GLU A 213 -11.13 -6.06 -8.69
C GLU A 213 -10.19 -6.11 -7.48
N ASP A 214 -9.31 -7.11 -7.41
CA ASP A 214 -8.31 -7.22 -6.34
C ASP A 214 -7.37 -5.99 -6.27
N SER A 215 -6.98 -5.45 -7.43
CA SER A 215 -6.14 -4.25 -7.51
C SER A 215 -6.86 -2.98 -7.06
N LEU A 216 -8.16 -2.85 -7.37
CA LEU A 216 -9.00 -1.73 -6.97
C LEU A 216 -9.32 -1.78 -5.48
N LEU A 217 -9.63 -2.97 -4.94
CA LEU A 217 -9.83 -3.20 -3.52
C LEU A 217 -8.55 -2.87 -2.73
N LEU A 218 -7.38 -3.20 -3.28
CA LEU A 218 -6.10 -2.81 -2.68
C LEU A 218 -5.95 -1.28 -2.64
N ALA A 219 -6.30 -0.58 -3.72
CA ALA A 219 -6.24 0.89 -3.75
C ALA A 219 -7.16 1.51 -2.69
N ASP A 220 -8.39 1.01 -2.57
CA ASP A 220 -9.37 1.51 -1.61
C ASP A 220 -8.98 1.19 -0.16
N GLN A 221 -8.41 0.00 0.09
CA GLN A 221 -7.92 -0.40 1.40
C GLN A 221 -6.91 0.60 1.99
N PHE A 222 -6.00 1.12 1.18
CA PHE A 222 -4.93 2.04 1.61
C PHE A 222 -5.26 3.52 1.39
N ARG A 223 -6.52 3.84 1.07
CA ARG A 223 -6.99 5.22 0.89
C ARG A 223 -6.94 6.05 2.18
N PHE A 224 -7.16 5.41 3.32
CA PHE A 224 -7.16 6.05 4.63
C PHE A 224 -6.15 5.36 5.55
N VAL A 225 -5.41 6.16 6.31
CA VAL A 225 -4.66 5.68 7.48
C VAL A 225 -5.62 5.71 8.65
N ARG A 226 -5.96 4.52 9.15
CA ARG A 226 -6.98 4.36 10.19
C ARG A 226 -6.42 4.57 11.58
N ASP A 227 -7.27 5.02 12.49
CA ASP A 227 -6.93 5.18 13.91
C ASP A 227 -5.58 5.91 14.12
N VAL A 228 -5.54 7.17 13.71
CA VAL A 228 -4.38 8.06 13.91
C VAL A 228 -4.82 9.36 14.57
N PRO A 229 -3.90 10.09 15.24
CA PRO A 229 -4.21 11.40 15.80
C PRO A 229 -4.82 12.36 14.77
N ILE A 230 -5.98 12.92 15.11
CA ILE A 230 -6.61 13.99 14.36
C ILE A 230 -6.32 15.31 15.07
N ASP A 231 -5.84 16.27 14.31
CA ASP A 231 -5.54 17.61 14.78
C ASP A 231 -6.39 18.68 14.07
N VAL A 232 -6.60 19.79 14.76
CA VAL A 232 -7.24 20.99 14.24
C VAL A 232 -6.21 22.11 14.25
N ASN A 233 -6.00 22.73 13.08
CA ASN A 233 -5.13 23.88 12.96
C ASN A 233 -5.86 25.16 13.41
N LEU A 234 -5.57 25.62 14.63
CA LEU A 234 -6.20 26.81 15.21
C LEU A 234 -5.88 28.10 14.46
N ARG A 235 -4.74 28.17 13.77
CA ARG A 235 -4.40 29.32 12.91
C ARG A 235 -5.32 29.40 11.71
N ALA A 236 -5.78 28.26 11.17
CA ALA A 236 -6.69 28.22 10.03
C ALA A 236 -8.15 28.46 10.43
N VAL A 237 -8.60 27.92 11.56
CA VAL A 237 -10.02 28.01 11.98
C VAL A 237 -10.35 29.23 12.82
N GLY A 238 -9.37 29.85 13.50
CA GLY A 238 -9.54 31.03 14.36
C GLY A 238 -10.20 30.73 15.71
N SER A 239 -11.37 30.10 15.71
CA SER A 239 -12.09 29.70 16.92
C SER A 239 -12.64 28.28 16.81
N LEU A 240 -12.54 27.51 17.89
CA LEU A 240 -13.08 26.15 18.00
C LEU A 240 -14.08 26.09 19.16
N GLY A 241 -15.35 25.77 18.85
CA GLY A 241 -16.39 25.53 19.84
C GLY A 241 -16.62 24.04 20.05
N ILE A 242 -16.71 23.60 21.31
CA ILE A 242 -17.01 22.20 21.67
C ILE A 242 -18.40 22.17 22.32
N ALA A 243 -19.31 21.41 21.73
CA ALA A 243 -20.67 21.23 22.23
C ALA A 243 -20.91 19.77 22.61
N GLY A 244 -21.58 19.54 23.73
CA GLY A 244 -21.92 18.20 24.21
C GLY A 244 -22.20 18.17 25.72
N PRO A 245 -22.44 16.97 26.28
CA PRO A 245 -22.58 16.80 27.73
C PRO A 245 -21.33 17.32 28.45
N SER A 246 -21.54 18.08 29.53
CA SER A 246 -20.50 18.80 30.27
C SER A 246 -19.29 17.94 30.63
N GLY A 247 -19.49 16.69 31.07
CA GLY A 247 -18.40 15.77 31.39
C GLY A 247 -17.54 15.37 30.19
N ARG A 248 -18.12 15.21 28.99
CA ARG A 248 -17.36 14.84 27.79
C ARG A 248 -16.66 16.05 27.16
N SER A 249 -17.32 17.20 27.14
CA SER A 249 -16.71 18.43 26.62
C SER A 249 -15.53 18.88 27.48
N LEU A 250 -15.62 18.76 28.80
CA LEU A 250 -14.52 19.11 29.70
C LEU A 250 -13.30 18.20 29.48
N ASN A 251 -13.51 16.90 29.29
CA ASN A 251 -12.42 15.96 29.00
C ASN A 251 -11.67 16.32 27.71
N ILE A 252 -12.38 16.76 26.67
CA ILE A 252 -11.73 17.20 25.41
C ILE A 252 -10.95 18.51 25.61
N LEU A 253 -11.44 19.41 26.45
CA LEU A 253 -10.75 20.67 26.76
C LEU A 253 -9.48 20.48 27.61
N GLN A 254 -9.42 19.40 28.39
CA GLN A 254 -8.31 19.09 29.29
C GLN A 254 -7.28 18.11 28.67
N ALA A 255 -7.63 17.43 27.58
CA ALA A 255 -6.79 16.48 26.87
C ALA A 255 -5.80 17.16 25.93
#